data_AF-A0A2H9R742-F1
#
_entry.id   AF-A0A2H9R742-F1
#
_cell.length_a   1.000
_cell.length_b   1.000
_cell.length_c   1.000
_cell.angle_alpha   90.00
_cell.angle_beta   90.00
_cell.angle_gamma   90.00
#
_symmetry.space_group_name_H-M   'P 1'
#
loop_
_entity.id
_entity.type
_entity.pdbx_description
1 polymer ?
#
loop_
_entity_poly.entity_id
_entity_poly.type
_entity_poly.pdbx_seq_one_letter_code
_entity_poly.pdbx_strand_id
1 'polypeptide(L)'
;MIFVSVGNHDQQFTRLIKWIDSIAPKIKEKIIVQRGYTKYVPKNCGSFQWSKSLSDYIKKSNLVITHAGIGTTLEVLKKYKKPCIVVPRQHSYGEHINNHQVDYSRLLEKKNVRVVYDVRDLTPKLLNKYRKVVKVENKSFNSLQDFLSRIIKKTEAEIGEKIN
;
A
#
# COMPACT_ATOMS: atom_id res chain seq x y z
N MET A 1 3.93 15.43 -6.12
CA MET A 1 2.73 14.58 -6.29
C MET A 1 2.74 13.47 -5.27
N ILE A 2 1.60 13.16 -4.66
CA ILE A 2 1.40 11.96 -3.84
C ILE A 2 0.72 10.90 -4.69
N PHE A 3 1.27 9.69 -4.71
CA PHE A 3 0.68 8.56 -5.42
C PHE A 3 0.17 7.51 -4.45
N VAL A 4 -1.08 7.08 -4.61
CA VAL A 4 -1.72 6.05 -3.77
C VAL A 4 -2.02 4.83 -4.63
N SER A 5 -1.64 3.63 -4.18
CA SER A 5 -1.93 2.38 -4.90
C SER A 5 -2.46 1.30 -3.96
N VAL A 6 -3.62 0.75 -4.33
CA VAL A 6 -4.30 -0.34 -3.58
C VAL A 6 -4.16 -1.71 -4.23
N GLY A 7 -3.28 -1.81 -5.23
CA GLY A 7 -2.92 -3.06 -5.90
C GLY A 7 -3.97 -3.57 -6.85
N ASN A 8 -3.83 -4.85 -7.22
CA ASN A 8 -4.65 -5.51 -8.23
C ASN A 8 -5.54 -6.61 -7.68
N HIS A 9 -5.59 -6.81 -6.36
CA HIS A 9 -6.47 -7.80 -5.76
C HIS A 9 -7.93 -7.34 -5.83
N ASP A 10 -8.85 -8.27 -6.06
CA ASP A 10 -10.31 -8.09 -6.19
C ASP A 10 -11.00 -7.41 -4.98
N GLN A 11 -10.36 -7.38 -3.83
CA GLN A 11 -10.90 -6.81 -2.61
C GLN A 11 -10.98 -5.27 -2.67
N GLN A 12 -12.04 -4.71 -2.09
CA GLN A 12 -12.23 -3.26 -2.03
C GLN A 12 -11.39 -2.63 -0.92
N PHE A 13 -10.76 -1.47 -1.17
CA PHE A 13 -10.09 -0.69 -0.12
C PHE A 13 -10.77 0.66 0.11
N THR A 14 -12.08 0.61 0.30
CA THR A 14 -12.93 1.79 0.42
C THR A 14 -12.49 2.70 1.57
N ARG A 15 -12.05 2.16 2.71
CA ARG A 15 -11.59 2.92 3.88
C ARG A 15 -10.46 3.89 3.54
N LEU A 16 -9.39 3.39 2.91
CA LEU A 16 -8.25 4.22 2.52
C LEU A 16 -8.64 5.26 1.48
N ILE A 17 -9.37 4.85 0.43
CA ILE A 17 -9.68 5.76 -0.67
C ILE A 17 -10.63 6.86 -0.23
N LYS A 18 -11.67 6.55 0.56
CA LYS A 18 -12.55 7.58 1.14
C LYS A 18 -11.80 8.52 2.07
N TRP A 19 -10.89 7.99 2.90
CA TRP A 19 -10.10 8.83 3.79
C TRP A 19 -9.22 9.80 2.99
N ILE A 20 -8.47 9.30 2.01
CA ILE A 20 -7.64 10.13 1.12
C ILE A 20 -8.49 11.19 0.42
N ASP A 21 -9.67 10.82 -0.09
CA ASP A 21 -10.57 11.77 -0.75
C ASP A 21 -11.03 12.89 0.18
N SER A 22 -11.33 12.55 1.45
CA SER A 22 -11.81 13.53 2.44
C SER A 22 -10.74 14.55 2.85
N ILE A 23 -9.46 14.14 2.85
CA ILE A 23 -8.35 15.02 3.25
C ILE A 23 -7.68 15.71 2.06
N ALA A 24 -7.89 15.24 0.83
CA ALA A 24 -7.25 15.74 -0.38
C ALA A 24 -7.30 17.28 -0.53
N PRO A 25 -8.42 17.98 -0.24
CA PRO A 25 -8.46 19.44 -0.32
C PRO A 25 -7.48 20.17 0.62
N LYS A 26 -7.01 19.50 1.67
CA LYS A 26 -6.07 20.05 2.67
C LYS A 26 -4.61 19.72 2.34
N ILE A 27 -4.36 19.02 1.23
CA ILE A 27 -3.03 18.60 0.78
C ILE A 27 -2.54 19.55 -0.31
N LYS A 28 -1.31 20.03 -0.18
CA LYS A 28 -0.74 21.00 -1.13
C LYS A 28 -0.38 20.37 -2.47
N GLU A 29 -0.08 19.08 -2.46
CA GLU A 29 0.33 18.34 -3.65
C GLU A 29 -0.83 17.65 -4.34
N LYS A 30 -0.77 17.58 -5.67
CA LYS A 30 -1.67 16.71 -6.46
C LYS A 30 -1.60 15.27 -5.95
N ILE A 31 -2.76 14.68 -5.69
CA ILE A 31 -2.94 13.27 -5.34
C ILE A 31 -3.47 12.52 -6.55
N ILE A 32 -2.85 11.38 -6.86
CA ILE A 32 -3.34 10.42 -7.85
C ILE A 32 -3.53 9.06 -7.17
N VAL A 33 -4.72 8.47 -7.31
CA VAL A 33 -5.09 7.20 -6.70
C VAL A 33 -5.30 6.13 -7.77
N GLN A 34 -4.52 5.05 -7.71
CA GLN A 34 -4.83 3.78 -8.37
C GLN A 34 -5.78 2.99 -7.47
N ARG A 35 -7.04 2.86 -7.87
CA ARG A 35 -8.14 2.33 -7.03
C ARG A 35 -8.41 0.82 -7.19
N GLY A 36 -7.82 0.17 -8.19
CA GLY A 36 -8.01 -1.26 -8.47
C GLY A 36 -9.50 -1.60 -8.60
N TYR A 37 -9.93 -2.64 -7.89
CA TYR A 37 -11.33 -3.10 -7.82
C TYR A 37 -12.22 -2.28 -6.88
N THR A 38 -11.71 -1.23 -6.24
CA THR A 38 -12.53 -0.40 -5.36
C THR A 38 -13.54 0.39 -6.19
N LYS A 39 -14.83 0.19 -5.89
CA LYS A 39 -15.96 0.80 -6.62
C LYS A 39 -16.06 2.31 -6.40
N TYR A 40 -15.73 2.77 -5.19
CA TYR A 40 -15.77 4.18 -4.85
C TYR A 40 -14.77 5.00 -5.70
N VAL A 41 -15.28 6.04 -6.36
CA VAL A 41 -14.49 6.99 -7.15
C VAL A 41 -14.31 8.27 -6.33
N PRO A 42 -13.07 8.65 -5.97
CA PRO A 42 -12.82 9.89 -5.24
C PRO A 42 -13.20 11.13 -6.07
N LYS A 43 -13.66 12.18 -5.39
CA LYS A 43 -14.14 13.42 -6.02
C LYS A 43 -13.12 14.57 -5.94
N ASN A 44 -12.24 14.55 -4.94
CA ASN A 44 -11.31 15.63 -4.62
C ASN A 44 -9.87 15.34 -5.09
N CYS A 45 -9.63 14.19 -5.73
CA CYS A 45 -8.34 13.83 -6.28
C CYS A 45 -8.48 13.02 -7.58
N GLY A 46 -7.42 13.02 -8.39
CA GLY A 46 -7.40 12.23 -9.62
C GLY A 46 -7.33 10.74 -9.31
N SER A 47 -8.04 9.91 -10.07
CA SER A 47 -7.99 8.46 -9.90
C SER A 47 -8.13 7.69 -11.19
N PHE A 48 -7.62 6.46 -11.18
CA PHE A 48 -7.79 5.48 -12.25
C PHE A 48 -7.86 4.07 -11.66
N GLN A 49 -8.53 3.14 -12.34
CA GLN A 49 -8.63 1.75 -11.87
C GLN A 49 -7.31 1.00 -12.07
N TRP A 50 -6.87 0.92 -13.32
CA TRP A 50 -5.80 0.07 -13.80
C TRP A 50 -4.80 0.86 -14.63
N SER A 51 -3.54 0.42 -14.57
CA SER A 51 -2.50 0.86 -15.49
C SER A 51 -1.57 -0.32 -15.75
N LYS A 52 -1.12 -0.46 -17.01
CA LYS A 52 -0.12 -1.47 -17.39
C LYS A 52 1.20 -1.30 -16.62
N SER A 53 1.52 -0.06 -16.25
CA SER A 53 2.68 0.26 -15.43
C SER A 53 2.37 1.36 -14.42
N LEU A 54 2.84 1.17 -13.19
CA LEU A 54 2.83 2.20 -12.15
C LEU A 54 4.14 2.98 -12.08
N SER A 55 5.14 2.61 -12.89
CA SER A 55 6.51 3.15 -12.83
C SER A 55 6.55 4.67 -12.90
N ASP A 56 5.77 5.27 -13.79
CA ASP A 56 5.84 6.70 -14.06
C ASP A 56 5.18 7.50 -12.95
N TYR A 57 4.10 6.97 -12.39
CA TYR A 57 3.47 7.55 -11.21
C TYR A 57 4.40 7.49 -10.00
N ILE A 58 5.07 6.35 -9.78
CA ILE A 58 6.04 6.20 -8.69
C ILE A 58 7.24 7.15 -8.89
N LYS A 59 7.84 7.19 -10.09
CA LYS A 59 8.98 8.07 -10.41
C LYS A 59 8.66 9.55 -10.20
N LYS A 60 7.48 10.00 -10.64
CA LYS A 60 7.03 11.41 -10.52
C LYS A 60 6.50 11.75 -9.11
N SER A 61 6.30 10.76 -8.25
CA SER A 61 5.83 10.99 -6.88
C SER A 61 6.94 11.46 -5.94
N ASN A 62 6.55 12.31 -4.99
CA ASN A 62 7.36 12.72 -3.84
C ASN A 62 7.09 11.81 -2.63
N LEU A 63 5.95 11.13 -2.63
CA LEU A 63 5.50 10.21 -1.60
C LEU A 63 4.58 9.17 -2.24
N VAL A 64 4.80 7.90 -1.90
CA VAL A 64 3.91 6.80 -2.27
C VAL A 64 3.20 6.27 -1.02
N ILE A 65 1.89 6.05 -1.13
CA ILE A 65 1.08 5.34 -0.15
C ILE A 65 0.64 4.01 -0.77
N THR A 66 0.97 2.90 -0.12
CA THR A 66 0.67 1.55 -0.61
C THR A 66 -0.13 0.77 0.41
N HIS A 67 -1.04 -0.10 -0.05
CA HIS A 67 -1.85 -0.97 0.81
C HIS A 67 -1.11 -2.13 1.49
N ALA A 68 0.23 -2.07 1.58
CA ALA A 68 1.10 -3.20 1.91
C ALA A 68 1.15 -4.30 0.85
N GLY A 69 0.77 -4.00 -0.41
CA GLY A 69 1.04 -4.89 -1.54
C GLY A 69 2.53 -5.11 -1.69
N ILE A 70 2.98 -6.35 -1.55
CA ILE A 70 4.39 -6.63 -1.35
C ILE A 70 5.23 -6.24 -2.56
N GLY A 71 4.79 -6.60 -3.78
CA GLY A 71 5.48 -6.22 -5.03
C GLY A 71 5.65 -4.71 -5.18
N THR A 72 4.56 -3.95 -5.11
CA THR A 72 4.59 -2.48 -5.22
C THR A 72 5.44 -1.84 -4.12
N THR A 73 5.32 -2.33 -2.87
CA THR A 73 6.09 -1.79 -1.74
C THR A 73 7.59 -2.01 -1.95
N LEU A 74 7.99 -3.19 -2.42
CA LEU A 74 9.37 -3.51 -2.74
C LEU A 74 9.90 -2.67 -3.91
N GLU A 75 9.12 -2.51 -4.98
CA GLU A 75 9.50 -1.64 -6.10
C GLU A 75 9.75 -0.19 -5.65
N VAL A 76 8.85 0.37 -4.84
CA VAL A 76 8.96 1.74 -4.32
C VAL A 76 10.23 1.91 -3.48
N LEU A 77 10.51 0.96 -2.58
CA LEU A 77 11.63 1.05 -1.64
C LEU A 77 12.98 0.73 -2.28
N LYS A 78 13.07 -0.31 -3.10
CA LYS A 78 14.35 -0.79 -3.69
C LYS A 78 14.68 -0.14 -5.01
N LYS A 79 13.74 -0.21 -5.97
CA LYS A 79 13.97 0.19 -7.36
C LYS A 79 13.92 1.71 -7.48
N TYR A 80 12.89 2.33 -6.92
CA TYR A 80 12.67 3.77 -7.07
C TYR A 80 13.18 4.61 -5.90
N LYS A 81 13.48 3.98 -4.75
CA LYS A 81 14.00 4.62 -3.53
C LYS A 81 13.17 5.86 -3.12
N LYS A 82 11.84 5.72 -3.17
CA LYS A 82 10.90 6.81 -2.87
C LYS A 82 10.43 6.77 -1.41
N PRO A 83 10.07 7.92 -0.81
CA PRO A 83 9.37 7.95 0.46
C PRO A 83 8.08 7.13 0.38
N CYS A 84 7.88 6.27 1.36
CA CYS A 84 6.78 5.29 1.37
C CYS A 84 6.06 5.29 2.72
N ILE A 85 4.73 5.29 2.67
CA ILE A 85 3.84 4.98 3.79
C ILE A 85 3.03 3.74 3.41
N VAL A 86 2.96 2.79 4.33
CA VAL A 86 2.26 1.51 4.14
C VAL A 86 0.99 1.50 4.99
N VAL A 87 -0.14 1.16 4.38
CA VAL A 87 -1.45 1.09 5.04
C VAL A 87 -2.05 -0.29 4.78
N PRO A 88 -1.86 -1.28 5.67
CA PRO A 88 -2.37 -2.62 5.42
C PRO A 88 -3.90 -2.65 5.39
N ARG A 89 -4.45 -3.53 4.55
CA ARG A 89 -5.82 -4.02 4.73
C ARG A 89 -5.88 -4.83 6.02
N GLN A 90 -7.02 -4.78 6.69
CA GLN A 90 -7.23 -5.54 7.92
C GLN A 90 -8.47 -6.40 7.82
N HIS A 91 -8.39 -7.63 8.33
CA HIS A 91 -9.50 -8.57 8.37
C HIS A 91 -10.69 -8.01 9.17
N SER A 92 -10.41 -7.24 10.24
CA SER A 92 -11.43 -6.60 11.08
C SER A 92 -12.33 -5.60 10.34
N TYR A 93 -11.89 -5.08 9.19
CA TYR A 93 -12.68 -4.20 8.33
C TYR A 93 -13.29 -4.93 7.11
N GLY A 94 -13.16 -6.26 7.03
CA GLY A 94 -13.59 -7.05 5.87
C GLY A 94 -12.80 -6.74 4.59
N GLU A 95 -11.60 -6.17 4.72
CA GLU A 95 -10.80 -5.70 3.57
C GLU A 95 -9.89 -6.79 2.98
N HIS A 96 -9.67 -7.87 3.73
CA HIS A 96 -8.85 -9.02 3.36
C HIS A 96 -9.35 -10.26 4.10
N ILE A 97 -9.16 -11.45 3.52
CA ILE A 97 -9.58 -12.74 4.12
C ILE A 97 -8.80 -13.12 5.39
N ASN A 98 -7.65 -12.49 5.62
CA ASN A 98 -6.74 -12.76 6.73
C ASN A 98 -5.84 -11.53 7.00
N ASN A 99 -5.05 -11.59 8.07
CA ASN A 99 -4.19 -10.49 8.52
C ASN A 99 -2.75 -10.53 7.96
N HIS A 100 -2.49 -11.29 6.90
CA HIS A 100 -1.14 -11.41 6.34
C HIS A 100 -0.52 -10.08 5.89
N GLN A 101 -1.34 -9.11 5.43
CA GLN A 101 -0.88 -7.76 5.12
C GLN A 101 -0.44 -6.98 6.36
N VAL A 102 -1.09 -7.22 7.51
CA VAL A 102 -0.71 -6.64 8.80
C VAL A 102 0.63 -7.21 9.25
N ASP A 103 0.80 -8.53 9.16
CA ASP A 103 2.06 -9.20 9.51
C ASP A 103 3.23 -8.73 8.62
N TYR A 104 3.00 -8.58 7.31
CA TYR A 104 3.97 -7.98 6.40
C TYR A 104 4.35 -6.56 6.82
N SER A 105 3.35 -5.75 7.19
CA SER A 105 3.58 -4.37 7.60
C SER A 105 4.42 -4.28 8.88
N ARG A 106 4.21 -5.18 9.85
CA ARG A 106 5.04 -5.28 11.06
C ARG A 106 6.51 -5.57 10.73
N LEU A 107 6.78 -6.40 9.72
CA LEU A 107 8.15 -6.65 9.26
C LEU A 107 8.78 -5.40 8.65
N LEU A 108 8.01 -4.64 7.86
CA LEU A 108 8.47 -3.39 7.27
C LEU A 108 8.74 -2.31 8.31
N GLU A 109 7.93 -2.25 9.37
CA GLU A 109 8.12 -1.33 10.49
C GLU A 109 9.45 -1.58 11.21
N LYS A 110 9.81 -2.84 11.44
CA LYS A 110 11.15 -3.23 11.94
C LYS A 110 12.30 -2.80 11.00
N LYS A 111 12.00 -2.48 9.75
CA LYS A 111 12.94 -1.94 8.75
C LYS A 111 12.82 -0.42 8.59
N ASN A 112 12.21 0.27 9.55
CA ASN A 112 12.04 1.72 9.58
C ASN A 112 11.10 2.30 8.50
N VAL A 113 10.30 1.45 7.84
CA VAL A 113 9.24 1.90 6.92
C VAL A 113 8.07 2.39 7.75
N ARG A 114 7.51 3.54 7.38
CA ARG A 114 6.35 4.09 8.07
C ARG A 114 5.11 3.27 7.72
N VAL A 115 4.54 2.62 8.73
CA VAL A 115 3.26 1.93 8.65
C VAL A 115 2.18 2.76 9.34
N VAL A 116 0.97 2.75 8.79
CA VAL A 116 -0.21 3.40 9.34
C VAL A 116 -1.36 2.40 9.31
N TYR A 117 -1.79 1.94 10.48
CA TYR A 117 -2.88 0.96 10.59
C TYR A 117 -4.25 1.65 10.53
N ASP A 118 -4.40 2.74 11.28
CA ASP A 118 -5.59 3.57 11.23
C ASP A 118 -5.42 4.68 10.18
N VAL A 119 -6.32 4.74 9.21
CA VAL A 119 -6.29 5.79 8.17
C VAL A 119 -6.34 7.19 8.77
N ARG A 120 -6.94 7.37 9.95
CA ARG A 120 -7.01 8.67 10.64
C ARG A 120 -5.64 9.28 10.94
N ASP A 121 -4.61 8.44 11.08
CA ASP A 121 -3.23 8.88 11.28
C ASP A 121 -2.58 9.43 9.99
N LEU A 122 -3.20 9.21 8.82
CA LEU A 122 -2.83 9.87 7.56
C LEU A 122 -3.33 11.32 7.57
N THR A 123 -2.73 12.13 8.43
CA THR A 123 -3.09 13.54 8.57
C THR A 123 -2.52 14.39 7.43
N PRO A 124 -3.13 15.54 7.09
CA PRO A 124 -2.54 16.49 6.16
C PRO A 124 -1.12 16.92 6.53
N LYS A 125 -0.86 17.10 7.82
CA LYS A 125 0.48 17.43 8.33
C LYS A 125 1.50 16.34 8.00
N LEU A 126 1.14 15.07 8.19
CA LEU A 126 1.99 13.94 7.85
C LEU A 126 2.28 13.91 6.35
N LEU A 127 1.25 13.93 5.50
CA LEU A 127 1.40 13.79 4.05
C LEU A 127 2.17 14.95 3.42
N ASN A 128 1.98 16.18 3.92
CA ASN A 128 2.69 17.36 3.44
C ASN A 128 4.18 17.39 3.84
N LYS A 129 4.59 16.69 4.92
CA LYS A 129 5.96 16.76 5.46
C LYS A 129 6.77 15.48 5.28
N TYR A 130 6.14 14.32 5.21
CA TYR A 130 6.85 13.05 5.24
C TYR A 130 7.64 12.80 3.94
N ARG A 131 8.97 12.77 4.05
CA ARG A 131 9.91 12.56 2.93
C ARG A 131 11.01 11.56 3.24
N LYS A 132 10.87 10.77 4.32
CA LYS A 132 11.89 9.79 4.72
C LYS A 132 12.00 8.69 3.66
N VAL A 133 13.19 8.52 3.10
CA VAL A 133 13.54 7.38 2.25
C VAL A 133 14.20 6.32 3.12
N VAL A 134 13.70 5.08 3.03
CA VAL A 134 14.23 3.94 3.77
C VAL A 134 15.17 3.17 2.86
N LYS A 135 16.41 2.95 3.31
CA LYS A 135 17.35 2.06 2.63
C LYS A 135 17.06 0.62 3.05
N VAL A 136 16.57 -0.20 2.13
CA VAL A 136 16.34 -1.63 2.36
C VAL A 136 17.56 -2.41 1.89
N GLU A 137 18.29 -3.01 2.82
CA GLU A 137 19.43 -3.88 2.51
C GLU A 137 19.02 -5.16 1.77
N ASN A 138 19.97 -5.83 1.12
CA ASN A 138 19.72 -7.08 0.40
C ASN A 138 19.29 -8.22 1.35
N LYS A 139 19.91 -8.34 2.53
CA LYS A 139 19.50 -9.35 3.52
C LYS A 139 18.05 -9.16 3.99
N SER A 140 17.62 -7.91 4.21
CA SER A 140 16.22 -7.62 4.56
C SER A 140 15.25 -7.96 3.44
N PHE A 141 15.67 -7.84 2.19
CA PHE A 141 14.83 -8.16 1.04
C PHE A 141 14.55 -9.65 0.92
N ASN A 142 15.57 -10.49 1.10
CA ASN A 142 15.40 -11.94 1.08
C ASN A 142 14.39 -12.37 2.15
N SER A 143 14.47 -11.80 3.36
CA SER A 143 13.48 -12.09 4.42
C SER A 143 12.04 -11.68 4.07
N LEU A 144 11.86 -10.63 3.26
CA LEU A 144 10.53 -10.20 2.79
C LEU A 144 10.03 -11.10 1.64
N GLN A 145 10.93 -11.60 0.78
CA GLN A 145 10.61 -12.59 -0.26
C GLN A 145 10.31 -13.97 0.31
N ASP A 146 11.00 -14.38 1.37
CA ASP A 146 10.70 -15.63 2.08
C ASP A 146 9.33 -15.57 2.72
N PHE A 147 9.00 -14.43 3.34
CA PHE A 147 7.68 -14.19 3.92
C PHE A 147 6.57 -14.26 2.86
N LEU A 148 6.79 -13.66 1.69
CA LEU A 148 5.92 -13.81 0.51
C LEU A 148 5.68 -15.26 0.15
N SER A 149 6.75 -16.01 -0.01
CA SER A 149 6.72 -17.40 -0.44
C SER A 149 5.96 -18.27 0.56
N ARG A 150 6.09 -17.97 1.87
CA ARG A 150 5.33 -18.63 2.93
C ARG A 150 3.84 -18.30 2.88
N ILE A 151 3.47 -17.05 2.64
CA ILE A 151 2.05 -16.68 2.51
C ILE A 151 1.41 -17.34 1.31
N ILE A 152 2.08 -17.35 0.15
CA ILE A 152 1.55 -17.98 -1.06
C ILE A 152 1.27 -19.46 -0.79
N LYS A 153 2.26 -20.19 -0.26
CA LYS A 153 2.09 -21.60 0.13
C LYS A 153 0.96 -21.83 1.14
N LYS A 154 0.84 -20.95 2.13
CA LYS A 154 -0.22 -21.06 3.15
C LYS A 154 -1.61 -20.79 2.56
N THR A 155 -1.71 -19.80 1.68
CA THR A 155 -2.97 -19.44 1.02
C THR A 155 -3.40 -20.54 0.03
N GLU A 156 -2.45 -21.14 -0.69
CA GLU A 156 -2.70 -22.31 -1.56
C GLU A 156 -3.18 -23.53 -0.77
N ALA A 157 -2.59 -23.79 0.41
CA ALA A 157 -3.04 -24.86 1.31
C ALA A 157 -4.47 -24.60 1.85
N GLU A 158 -4.76 -23.37 2.29
CA GLU A 158 -6.09 -22.96 2.79
C GLU A 158 -7.18 -23.00 1.69
N ILE A 159 -6.81 -22.83 0.42
CA ILE A 159 -7.72 -22.99 -0.72
C ILE A 159 -7.89 -24.48 -1.08
N GLY A 160 -6.80 -25.27 -1.07
CA GLY A 160 -6.84 -26.70 -1.35
C GLY A 160 -7.69 -27.51 -0.36
N GLU A 161 -7.70 -27.12 0.92
CA GLU A 161 -8.56 -27.74 1.94
C GLU A 161 -10.05 -27.41 1.81
N LYS A 162 -10.43 -26.37 1.05
CA LYS A 162 -11.85 -26.02 0.83
C LYS A 162 -12.49 -26.71 -0.38
N ILE A 163 -11.70 -27.44 -1.16
CA ILE A 163 -12.14 -28.11 -2.40
C ILE A 163 -12.20 -29.64 -2.23
N ASN A 164 -11.78 -30.15 -1.07
CA ASN A 164 -11.92 -31.55 -0.64
C ASN A 164 -12.93 -31.67 0.51
#